data_AF-A0A1V5TGS9-F1
#
_entry.id   AF-A0A1V5TGS9-F1
#
_cell.length_a   1.000
_cell.length_b   1.000
_cell.length_c   1.000
_cell.angle_alpha   90.00
_cell.angle_beta   90.00
_cell.angle_gamma   90.00
#
_symmetry.space_group_name_H-M   'P 1'
#
loop_
_entity.id
_entity.type
_entity.pdbx_description
1 polymer ?
#
loop_
_entity_poly.entity_id
_entity_poly.type
_entity_poly.pdbx_seq_one_letter_code
_entity_poly.pdbx_strand_id
1 'polypeptide(L)'
;MGKEPFIYVCDTDNNRIVMLDIAGQLHGALSIKRPIAIAQDYHLNLYVCAEFDTANVTYSALYKINLFAAGHQIENATVTRILPLRDSDFNLQRKYTAVTVFYDNSIYVARTGPNNSSISNPDNSIFKLAPKKLNAGGDILVPLDKDTLTIGRVPFIDPLNRGLISANGINSMTSFNKRNIDFIATLAGESSFKAQWFYFYSSGIEERYYSKFDPSTDPVAFVKPNRFQAPTGSCIDPSGNIFIADAGKDSVLKFNASGVEMHSFGGSKFFVEPVGVAFFDKVLYVLDAGKNQIIRFKLSTDTQ
;
A
#
# COMPACT_ATOMS: atom_id res chain seq x y z
N MET A 1 -2.68 9.52 -1.31
CA MET A 1 -3.72 10.41 -1.86
C MET A 1 -5.06 9.75 -1.72
N GLY A 2 -6.09 10.52 -1.36
CA GLY A 2 -7.47 10.07 -1.50
C GLY A 2 -7.90 9.97 -2.97
N LYS A 3 -9.08 9.40 -3.19
CA LYS A 3 -9.84 9.47 -4.45
C LYS A 3 -10.55 10.82 -4.63
N GLU A 4 -10.50 11.62 -3.58
CA GLU A 4 -10.91 13.01 -3.44
C GLU A 4 -9.66 13.90 -3.27
N PRO A 5 -9.75 15.24 -3.42
CA PRO A 5 -8.61 16.16 -3.36
C PRO A 5 -8.10 16.39 -1.91
N PHE A 6 -7.94 15.31 -1.16
CA PHE A 6 -7.37 15.29 0.18
C PHE A 6 -6.14 14.38 0.26
N ILE A 7 -5.22 14.78 1.11
CA ILE A 7 -4.00 14.06 1.46
C ILE A 7 -4.22 13.49 2.86
N TYR A 8 -4.05 12.18 2.99
CA TYR A 8 -4.08 11.50 4.27
C TYR A 8 -2.66 11.10 4.65
N VAL A 9 -2.23 11.49 5.85
CA VAL A 9 -0.88 11.26 6.35
C VAL A 9 -0.96 10.42 7.61
N CYS A 10 -0.29 9.28 7.61
CA CYS A 10 -0.04 8.49 8.81
C CYS A 10 1.08 9.18 9.61
N ASP A 11 0.70 9.88 10.68
CA ASP A 11 1.63 10.50 11.62
C ASP A 11 1.94 9.48 12.72
N THR A 12 2.83 8.54 12.37
CA THR A 12 3.08 7.30 13.11
C THR A 12 3.41 7.53 14.58
N ASP A 13 4.34 8.44 14.86
CA ASP A 13 4.86 8.64 16.21
C ASP A 13 3.93 9.50 17.08
N ASN A 14 3.06 10.32 16.46
CA ASN A 14 2.01 11.06 17.16
C ASN A 14 0.69 10.27 17.28
N ASN A 15 0.66 9.01 16.87
CA ASN A 15 -0.53 8.13 16.96
C ASN A 15 -1.80 8.76 16.37
N ARG A 16 -1.71 9.27 15.13
CA ARG A 16 -2.86 9.85 14.45
C ARG A 16 -2.77 9.79 12.93
N ILE A 17 -3.92 9.88 12.28
CA ILE A 17 -4.01 10.22 10.87
C ILE A 17 -4.38 11.68 10.76
N VAL A 18 -3.71 12.37 9.84
CA VAL A 18 -3.96 13.76 9.53
C VAL A 18 -4.57 13.87 8.13
N MET A 19 -5.64 14.64 8.00
CA MET A 19 -6.28 14.98 6.74
C MET A 19 -5.89 16.41 6.34
N LEU A 20 -5.25 16.56 5.20
CA LEU A 20 -4.85 17.83 4.63
C LEU A 20 -5.53 18.03 3.27
N ASP A 21 -5.71 19.27 2.83
CA ASP A 21 -6.00 19.53 1.42
C ASP A 21 -4.73 19.50 0.55
N ILE A 22 -4.93 19.66 -0.76
CA ILE A 22 -3.83 19.77 -1.74
C ILE A 22 -2.90 20.97 -1.50
N ALA A 23 -3.36 22.00 -0.78
CA ALA A 23 -2.54 23.13 -0.39
C ALA A 23 -1.66 22.82 0.83
N GLY A 24 -1.92 21.71 1.53
CA GLY A 24 -1.23 21.29 2.75
C GLY A 24 -1.86 21.88 4.02
N GLN A 25 -3.03 22.50 3.94
CA GLN A 25 -3.75 23.00 5.10
C GLN A 25 -4.41 21.82 5.84
N LEU A 26 -4.36 21.86 7.17
CA LEU A 26 -5.00 20.88 8.04
C LEU A 26 -6.52 21.02 8.04
N HIS A 27 -7.23 19.92 7.74
CA HIS A 27 -8.71 19.84 7.79
C HIS A 27 -9.22 19.05 9.00
N GLY A 28 -8.43 18.11 9.52
CA GLY A 28 -8.80 17.35 10.71
C GLY A 28 -7.79 16.25 11.04
N ALA A 29 -7.97 15.63 12.20
CA ALA A 29 -7.14 14.50 12.62
C ALA A 29 -7.97 13.46 13.37
N LEU A 30 -7.54 12.20 13.27
CA LEU A 30 -8.15 11.07 13.96
C LEU A 30 -7.08 10.29 14.73
N SER A 31 -7.33 10.07 16.01
CA SER A 31 -6.43 9.29 16.87
C SER A 31 -6.48 7.81 16.51
N ILE A 32 -5.33 7.22 16.22
CA ILE A 32 -5.16 5.81 15.90
C ILE A 32 -3.73 5.42 16.25
N LYS A 33 -3.51 4.30 16.92
CA LYS A 33 -2.17 3.96 17.42
C LYS A 33 -1.25 3.52 16.28
N ARG A 34 -0.09 4.18 16.16
CA ARG A 34 0.98 3.89 15.19
C ARG A 34 0.47 3.50 13.78
N PRO A 35 -0.26 4.40 13.08
CA PRO A 35 -0.66 4.14 11.71
C PRO A 35 0.58 4.13 10.81
N ILE A 36 0.69 3.18 9.88
CA ILE A 36 1.87 3.03 9.03
C ILE A 36 1.57 2.96 7.53
N ALA A 37 0.36 2.53 7.15
CA ALA A 37 -0.06 2.51 5.75
C ALA A 37 -1.55 2.84 5.66
N ILE A 38 -1.93 3.52 4.58
CA ILE A 38 -3.30 3.99 4.35
C ILE A 38 -3.66 3.93 2.87
N ALA A 39 -4.89 3.50 2.58
CA ALA A 39 -5.46 3.53 1.24
C ALA A 39 -6.96 3.85 1.31
N GLN A 40 -7.54 4.33 0.21
CA GLN A 40 -8.95 4.70 0.12
C GLN A 40 -9.67 3.93 -0.99
N ASP A 41 -10.88 3.46 -0.71
CA ASP A 41 -11.78 2.87 -1.71
C ASP A 41 -12.63 3.91 -2.45
N TYR A 42 -13.43 3.48 -3.43
CA TYR A 42 -14.33 4.36 -4.18
C TYR A 42 -15.63 4.67 -3.44
N HIS A 43 -15.88 4.06 -2.28
CA HIS A 43 -16.93 4.46 -1.33
C HIS A 43 -16.40 5.45 -0.28
N LEU A 44 -15.16 5.94 -0.46
CA LEU A 44 -14.47 6.89 0.40
C LEU A 44 -14.13 6.37 1.80
N ASN A 45 -14.17 5.05 2.02
CA ASN A 45 -13.63 4.46 3.25
C ASN A 45 -12.10 4.46 3.21
N LEU A 46 -11.48 4.80 4.33
CA LEU A 46 -10.04 4.61 4.52
C LEU A 46 -9.79 3.24 5.14
N TYR A 47 -8.73 2.59 4.67
CA TYR A 47 -8.18 1.36 5.22
C TYR A 47 -6.79 1.64 5.75
N VAL A 48 -6.55 1.33 7.02
CA VAL A 48 -5.34 1.75 7.72
C VAL A 48 -4.69 0.57 8.43
N CYS A 49 -3.43 0.29 8.09
CA CYS A 49 -2.59 -0.59 8.88
C CYS A 49 -2.04 0.19 10.07
N ALA A 50 -2.28 -0.30 11.28
CA ALA A 50 -1.96 0.37 12.52
C ALA A 50 -1.70 -0.65 13.64
N GLU A 51 -1.74 -0.21 14.88
CA GLU A 51 -1.60 -1.05 16.07
C GLU A 51 -2.77 -0.83 17.04
N PHE A 52 -2.94 -1.75 17.99
CA PHE A 52 -3.86 -1.59 19.11
C PHE A 52 -3.38 -2.33 20.33
N ASP A 53 -3.80 -1.84 21.50
CA ASP A 53 -3.48 -2.47 22.76
C ASP A 53 -4.62 -3.34 23.25
N THR A 54 -4.23 -4.49 23.78
CA THR A 54 -5.00 -5.23 24.80
C THR A 54 -4.24 -5.11 26.11
N ALA A 55 -4.88 -5.33 27.26
CA ALA A 55 -4.34 -5.21 28.63
C ALA A 55 -2.84 -4.84 28.76
N ASN A 56 -1.91 -5.72 28.33
CA ASN A 56 -0.46 -5.47 28.35
C ASN A 56 0.27 -5.78 27.03
N VAL A 57 -0.46 -5.90 25.92
CA VAL A 57 0.08 -6.46 24.68
C VAL A 57 -0.43 -5.68 23.47
N THR A 58 0.51 -5.23 22.63
CA THR A 58 0.23 -4.52 21.39
C THR A 58 0.22 -5.48 20.20
N TYR A 59 -0.84 -5.41 19.41
CA TYR A 59 -1.02 -6.19 18.19
C TYR A 59 -1.11 -5.28 16.98
N SER A 60 -0.69 -5.75 15.81
CA SER A 60 -0.94 -5.07 14.55
C SER A 60 -2.41 -5.25 14.14
N ALA A 61 -3.01 -4.21 13.56
CA ALA A 61 -4.40 -4.22 13.12
C ALA A 61 -4.59 -3.56 11.76
N LEU A 62 -5.71 -3.90 11.13
CA LEU A 62 -6.28 -3.19 9.99
C LEU A 62 -7.60 -2.55 10.42
N TYR A 63 -7.74 -1.25 10.20
CA TYR A 63 -8.96 -0.51 10.47
C TYR A 63 -9.65 -0.06 9.18
N LYS A 64 -10.97 0.01 9.21
CA LYS A 64 -11.82 0.72 8.26
C LYS A 64 -12.33 1.98 8.92
N ILE A 65 -12.22 3.12 8.24
CA ILE A 65 -12.74 4.41 8.68
C ILE A 65 -13.75 4.87 7.63
N ASN A 66 -15.01 5.07 8.03
CA ASN A 66 -16.07 5.47 7.11
C ASN A 66 -16.18 6.99 7.02
N LEU A 67 -15.50 7.60 6.05
CA LEU A 67 -15.54 9.06 5.85
C LEU A 67 -16.84 9.54 5.21
N PHE A 68 -17.46 8.73 4.34
CA PHE A 68 -18.70 9.12 3.67
C PHE A 68 -19.82 9.35 4.67
N ALA A 69 -20.00 8.43 5.63
CA ALA A 69 -20.99 8.57 6.70
C ALA A 69 -20.71 9.77 7.62
N ALA A 70 -19.45 10.21 7.70
CA ALA A 70 -19.01 11.34 8.51
C ALA A 70 -19.00 12.67 7.75
N GLY A 71 -19.53 12.73 6.51
CA GLY A 71 -19.52 13.95 5.70
C GLY A 71 -18.10 14.47 5.44
N HIS A 72 -17.12 13.58 5.28
CA HIS A 72 -15.69 13.88 5.08
C HIS A 72 -14.98 14.56 6.26
N GLN A 73 -15.62 14.63 7.43
CA GLN A 73 -14.96 15.11 8.65
C GLN A 73 -14.27 13.94 9.35
N ILE A 74 -12.96 13.80 9.16
CA ILE A 74 -12.20 12.63 9.64
C ILE A 74 -12.29 12.42 11.17
N GLU A 75 -12.43 13.50 11.94
CA GLU A 75 -12.59 13.48 13.40
C GLU A 75 -13.88 12.81 13.87
N ASN A 76 -14.94 12.83 13.05
CA ASN A 76 -16.25 12.26 13.35
C ASN A 76 -16.43 10.87 12.72
N ALA A 77 -15.41 10.36 12.04
CA ALA A 77 -15.52 9.12 11.28
C ALA A 77 -15.49 7.88 12.16
N THR A 78 -16.46 6.98 11.94
CA THR A 78 -16.53 5.71 12.66
C THR A 78 -15.36 4.82 12.29
N VAL A 79 -14.65 4.34 13.31
CA VAL A 79 -13.48 3.45 13.18
C VAL A 79 -13.86 2.02 13.55
N THR A 80 -13.72 1.10 12.60
CA THR A 80 -14.02 -0.33 12.78
C THR A 80 -12.76 -1.14 12.56
N ARG A 81 -12.37 -1.99 13.51
CA ARG A 81 -11.25 -2.93 13.34
C ARG A 81 -11.70 -4.12 12.47
N ILE A 82 -11.00 -4.37 11.37
CA ILE A 82 -11.24 -5.49 10.46
C ILE A 82 -10.33 -6.69 10.79
N LEU A 83 -9.05 -6.42 11.08
CA LEU A 83 -8.07 -7.43 11.46
C LEU A 83 -7.34 -7.00 12.74
N PRO A 84 -6.92 -7.95 13.58
CA PRO A 84 -7.23 -9.39 13.55
C PRO A 84 -8.72 -9.66 13.85
N LEU A 85 -9.29 -10.73 13.26
CA LEU A 85 -10.71 -11.09 13.38
C LEU A 85 -10.93 -12.36 14.19
N ARG A 86 -10.11 -13.38 13.96
CA ARG A 86 -10.19 -14.71 14.61
C ARG A 86 -9.08 -14.84 15.63
N ASP A 87 -9.24 -15.72 16.62
CA ASP A 87 -8.20 -15.97 17.64
C ASP A 87 -6.84 -16.33 17.02
N SER A 88 -6.84 -17.06 15.89
CA SER A 88 -5.63 -17.43 15.15
C SER A 88 -4.94 -16.28 14.42
N ASP A 89 -5.61 -15.14 14.26
CA ASP A 89 -5.04 -13.92 13.68
C ASP A 89 -4.24 -13.12 14.71
N PHE A 90 -4.54 -13.27 16.01
CA PHE A 90 -3.82 -12.58 17.09
C PHE A 90 -2.42 -13.18 17.25
N ASN A 91 -1.41 -12.49 16.74
CA ASN A 91 -0.01 -12.91 16.81
C ASN A 91 0.91 -11.69 16.92
N LEU A 92 1.78 -11.70 17.93
CA LEU A 92 2.67 -10.59 18.29
C LEU A 92 3.84 -10.38 17.34
N GLN A 93 4.18 -11.42 16.58
CA GLN A 93 5.30 -11.39 15.64
C GLN A 93 4.85 -11.02 14.23
N ARG A 94 3.53 -10.89 13.99
CA ARG A 94 2.95 -10.53 12.70
C ARG A 94 2.63 -9.04 12.65
N LYS A 95 2.96 -8.41 11.52
CA LYS A 95 2.66 -7.00 11.26
C LYS A 95 1.98 -6.85 9.91
N TYR A 96 0.90 -6.08 9.85
CA TYR A 96 0.31 -5.62 8.60
C TYR A 96 1.08 -4.40 8.13
N THR A 97 1.76 -4.47 7.00
CA THR A 97 2.78 -3.48 6.62
C THR A 97 2.33 -2.54 5.51
N ALA A 98 1.45 -2.99 4.63
CA ALA A 98 0.97 -2.20 3.50
C ALA A 98 -0.49 -2.53 3.19
N VAL A 99 -1.21 -1.56 2.62
CA VAL A 99 -2.58 -1.71 2.15
C VAL A 99 -2.76 -0.97 0.84
N THR A 100 -3.53 -1.55 -0.08
CA THR A 100 -3.90 -0.92 -1.35
C THR A 100 -5.33 -1.28 -1.73
N VAL A 101 -5.99 -0.44 -2.51
CA VAL A 101 -7.38 -0.64 -2.95
C VAL A 101 -7.47 -0.57 -4.47
N PHE A 102 -8.21 -1.50 -5.07
CA PHE A 102 -8.39 -1.61 -6.52
C PHE A 102 -9.69 -0.97 -7.01
N TYR A 103 -9.85 -0.90 -8.34
CA TYR A 103 -11.02 -0.31 -9.00
C TYR A 103 -12.36 -0.96 -8.63
N ASP A 104 -12.34 -2.23 -8.21
CA ASP A 104 -13.53 -3.01 -7.82
C ASP A 104 -13.80 -2.96 -6.31
N ASN A 105 -13.13 -2.05 -5.57
CA ASN A 105 -13.15 -1.95 -4.12
C ASN A 105 -12.62 -3.20 -3.39
N SER A 106 -11.92 -4.11 -4.07
CA SER A 106 -11.12 -5.10 -3.36
C SER A 106 -9.91 -4.43 -2.71
N ILE A 107 -9.59 -4.86 -1.50
CA ILE A 107 -8.48 -4.32 -0.70
C ILE A 107 -7.45 -5.42 -0.55
N TYR A 108 -6.19 -5.11 -0.84
CA TYR A 108 -5.07 -6.03 -0.57
C TYR A 108 -4.25 -5.50 0.59
N VAL A 109 -3.88 -6.39 1.50
CA VAL A 109 -3.12 -6.07 2.71
C VAL A 109 -1.93 -7.01 2.82
N ALA A 110 -0.73 -6.45 2.90
CA ALA A 110 0.48 -7.21 3.12
C ALA A 110 0.67 -7.46 4.61
N ARG A 111 1.17 -8.64 4.94
CA ARG A 111 1.56 -9.05 6.29
C ARG A 111 2.97 -9.60 6.24
N THR A 112 3.75 -9.34 7.28
CA THR A 112 5.06 -9.94 7.50
C THR A 112 5.18 -10.58 8.88
N GLY A 113 6.10 -11.52 9.01
CA GLY A 113 6.51 -12.10 10.29
C GLY A 113 7.57 -13.19 10.10
N PRO A 114 8.11 -13.74 11.20
CA PRO A 114 9.27 -14.62 11.15
C PRO A 114 8.98 -16.03 10.66
N ASN A 115 7.77 -16.57 10.88
CA ASN A 115 7.45 -17.95 10.58
C ASN A 115 6.83 -18.13 9.19
N ASN A 116 7.67 -18.49 8.23
CA ASN A 116 7.29 -18.70 6.83
C ASN A 116 7.33 -20.16 6.38
N SER A 117 7.38 -21.09 7.35
CA SER A 117 7.42 -22.53 7.09
C SER A 117 6.06 -23.13 6.74
N SER A 118 4.97 -22.49 7.17
CA SER A 118 3.61 -22.95 6.90
C SER A 118 3.23 -22.77 5.44
N ILE A 119 2.80 -23.84 4.78
CA ILE A 119 2.32 -23.81 3.39
C ILE A 119 1.01 -23.01 3.30
N SER A 120 0.09 -23.23 4.23
CA SER A 120 -1.25 -22.64 4.22
C SER A 120 -1.30 -21.24 4.83
N ASN A 121 -0.49 -20.95 5.85
CA ASN A 121 -0.50 -19.66 6.56
C ASN A 121 0.91 -19.20 6.98
N PRO A 122 1.83 -18.96 6.02
CA PRO A 122 3.09 -18.31 6.30
C PRO A 122 2.82 -16.87 6.74
N ASP A 123 3.71 -16.32 7.55
CA ASP A 123 3.55 -14.98 8.07
C ASP A 123 3.61 -13.92 6.97
N ASN A 124 4.58 -14.05 6.05
CA ASN A 124 4.72 -13.23 4.85
C ASN A 124 3.64 -13.61 3.83
N SER A 125 2.63 -12.76 3.69
CA SER A 125 1.51 -13.02 2.80
C SER A 125 0.77 -11.75 2.40
N ILE A 126 0.05 -11.79 1.29
CA ILE A 126 -0.93 -10.75 0.92
C ILE A 126 -2.33 -11.32 1.10
N PHE A 127 -3.20 -10.59 1.79
CA PHE A 127 -4.61 -10.90 1.96
C PHE A 127 -5.44 -10.05 1.02
N LYS A 128 -6.40 -10.66 0.34
CA LYS A 128 -7.50 -10.01 -0.34
C LYS A 128 -8.68 -9.93 0.62
N LEU A 129 -9.21 -8.72 0.79
CA LEU A 129 -10.48 -8.43 1.42
C LEU A 129 -11.41 -7.93 0.32
N ALA A 130 -12.48 -8.65 0.05
CA ALA A 130 -13.47 -8.26 -0.95
C ALA A 130 -14.88 -8.26 -0.36
N PRO A 131 -15.76 -7.33 -0.79
CA PRO A 131 -17.18 -7.44 -0.48
C PRO A 131 -17.69 -8.80 -0.93
N LYS A 132 -18.44 -9.50 -0.08
CA LYS A 132 -19.03 -10.80 -0.44
C LYS A 132 -20.00 -10.58 -1.61
N LYS A 133 -19.71 -11.18 -2.77
CA LYS A 133 -20.67 -11.19 -3.89
C LYS A 133 -21.85 -12.09 -3.53
N LEU A 134 -23.07 -11.62 -3.78
CA LEU A 134 -24.28 -12.45 -3.75
C LEU A 134 -24.11 -13.60 -4.75
N ASN A 135 -24.53 -14.81 -4.39
CA ASN A 135 -24.68 -15.88 -5.38
C ASN A 135 -25.73 -15.44 -6.43
N ALA A 136 -25.61 -15.93 -7.66
CA ALA A 136 -26.53 -15.66 -8.76
C ALA A 136 -28.01 -16.09 -8.51
N GLY A 137 -28.31 -16.65 -7.32
CA GLY A 137 -29.64 -17.05 -6.88
C GLY A 137 -30.18 -16.28 -5.66
N GLY A 138 -29.56 -15.17 -5.24
CA GLY A 138 -30.13 -14.27 -4.22
C GLY A 138 -30.08 -14.74 -2.76
N ASP A 139 -29.65 -15.98 -2.47
CA ASP A 139 -29.62 -16.48 -1.10
C ASP A 139 -28.45 -15.90 -0.26
N ILE A 140 -28.84 -15.30 0.86
CA ILE A 140 -27.99 -14.68 1.87
C ILE A 140 -27.51 -15.78 2.83
N LEU A 141 -26.29 -16.28 2.64
CA LEU A 141 -25.70 -17.24 3.60
C LEU A 141 -25.20 -16.61 4.91
N VAL A 142 -25.19 -15.28 5.05
CA VAL A 142 -24.79 -14.56 6.29
C VAL A 142 -25.49 -13.19 6.33
N PRO A 143 -26.03 -12.71 7.46
CA PRO A 143 -26.81 -11.47 7.54
C PRO A 143 -26.12 -10.26 6.90
N LEU A 144 -26.93 -9.43 6.22
CA LEU A 144 -26.55 -8.25 5.43
C LEU A 144 -25.88 -7.12 6.25
N ASP A 145 -25.92 -7.21 7.58
CA ASP A 145 -25.59 -6.10 8.49
C ASP A 145 -24.16 -6.14 9.06
N LYS A 146 -23.29 -7.00 8.53
CA LYS A 146 -21.86 -6.96 8.85
C LYS A 146 -21.08 -6.90 7.54
N ASP A 147 -20.17 -5.93 7.44
CA ASP A 147 -19.11 -5.81 6.43
C ASP A 147 -18.38 -7.16 6.28
N THR A 148 -18.97 -8.10 5.54
CA THR A 148 -18.48 -9.47 5.41
C THR A 148 -17.42 -9.46 4.33
N LEU A 149 -16.27 -8.89 4.66
CA LEU A 149 -15.09 -8.98 3.84
C LEU A 149 -14.65 -10.45 3.81
N THR A 150 -14.69 -11.05 2.62
CA THR A 150 -14.08 -12.38 2.45
C THR A 150 -12.59 -12.17 2.52
N ILE A 151 -11.97 -12.68 3.60
CA ILE A 151 -10.52 -12.63 3.79
C ILE A 151 -9.94 -13.92 3.21
N GLY A 152 -9.24 -13.79 2.09
CA GLY A 152 -8.53 -14.88 1.42
C GLY A 152 -7.08 -14.50 1.16
N ARG A 153 -6.17 -15.46 1.28
CA ARG A 153 -4.77 -15.24 0.87
C ARG A 153 -4.71 -15.16 -0.66
N VAL A 154 -3.92 -14.24 -1.19
CA VAL A 154 -3.58 -14.21 -2.61
C VAL A 154 -2.67 -15.41 -2.91
N PRO A 155 -3.09 -16.35 -3.78
CA PRO A 155 -2.35 -17.58 -4.01
C PRO A 155 -1.07 -17.34 -4.82
N PHE A 156 -0.17 -18.32 -4.81
CA PHE A 156 1.06 -18.35 -5.63
C PHE A 156 2.04 -17.19 -5.41
N ILE A 157 2.01 -16.55 -4.24
CA ILE A 157 3.01 -15.57 -3.81
C ILE A 157 3.98 -16.21 -2.81
N ASP A 158 5.27 -16.14 -3.12
CA ASP A 158 6.32 -16.76 -2.33
C ASP A 158 6.63 -15.96 -1.04
N PRO A 159 6.58 -16.60 0.15
CA PRO A 159 6.88 -15.92 1.41
C PRO A 159 8.38 -15.71 1.69
N LEU A 160 9.30 -16.35 0.96
CA LEU A 160 10.73 -16.43 1.29
C LEU A 160 11.69 -15.71 0.32
N ASN A 161 11.17 -14.97 -0.66
CA ASN A 161 11.95 -14.23 -1.67
C ASN A 161 12.88 -15.11 -2.54
N ARG A 162 12.44 -16.33 -2.84
CA ARG A 162 13.08 -17.28 -3.77
C ARG A 162 12.56 -17.12 -5.20
N GLY A 163 11.35 -16.60 -5.38
CA GLY A 163 10.75 -16.30 -6.69
C GLY A 163 10.84 -14.82 -7.09
N LEU A 164 10.46 -14.53 -8.34
CA LEU A 164 10.35 -13.16 -8.86
C LEU A 164 9.20 -12.36 -8.23
N ILE A 165 8.20 -13.06 -7.68
CA ILE A 165 7.07 -12.48 -6.96
C ILE A 165 7.14 -12.95 -5.51
N SER A 166 7.30 -12.01 -4.58
CA SER A 166 7.40 -12.33 -3.16
C SER A 166 6.57 -11.43 -2.26
N ALA A 167 6.08 -11.99 -1.16
CA ALA A 167 5.48 -11.25 -0.05
C ALA A 167 6.50 -10.90 1.06
N ASN A 168 7.76 -11.28 0.91
CA ASN A 168 8.77 -11.08 1.95
C ASN A 168 9.12 -9.60 2.09
N GLY A 169 8.78 -9.00 3.23
CA GLY A 169 9.19 -7.64 3.56
C GLY A 169 8.49 -6.55 2.73
N ILE A 170 7.29 -6.81 2.18
CA ILE A 170 6.52 -5.75 1.52
C ILE A 170 6.29 -4.60 2.50
N ASN A 171 6.64 -3.37 2.12
CA ASN A 171 6.47 -2.17 2.96
C ASN A 171 5.56 -1.10 2.33
N SER A 172 5.39 -1.09 1.00
CA SER A 172 4.37 -0.28 0.33
C SER A 172 3.74 -1.06 -0.82
N MET A 173 2.47 -0.77 -1.10
CA MET A 173 1.72 -1.29 -2.23
C MET A 173 0.90 -0.17 -2.88
N THR A 174 0.83 -0.15 -4.20
CA THR A 174 0.07 0.84 -4.96
C THR A 174 -0.61 0.19 -6.15
N SER A 175 -1.94 0.25 -6.19
CA SER A 175 -2.74 -0.20 -7.33
C SER A 175 -2.65 0.76 -8.50
N PHE A 176 -2.81 0.25 -9.71
CA PHE A 176 -2.92 1.09 -10.90
C PHE A 176 -4.28 1.79 -10.96
N ASN A 177 -4.31 3.01 -11.49
CA ASN A 177 -5.56 3.72 -11.78
C ASN A 177 -6.19 3.25 -13.11
N LYS A 178 -6.39 1.93 -13.24
CA LYS A 178 -6.96 1.26 -14.41
C LYS A 178 -7.96 0.21 -13.94
N ARG A 179 -8.81 -0.29 -14.86
CA ARG A 179 -9.75 -1.39 -14.59
C ARG A 179 -9.03 -2.75 -14.60
N ASN A 180 -7.98 -2.89 -13.79
CA ASN A 180 -7.23 -4.11 -13.55
C ASN A 180 -6.88 -4.23 -12.06
N ILE A 181 -6.34 -5.37 -11.65
CA ILE A 181 -5.87 -5.57 -10.27
C ILE A 181 -4.34 -5.68 -10.21
N ASP A 182 -3.65 -5.00 -11.13
CA ASP A 182 -2.21 -4.88 -11.08
C ASP A 182 -1.81 -3.94 -9.94
N PHE A 183 -0.64 -4.15 -9.36
CA PHE A 183 -0.07 -3.24 -8.38
C PHE A 183 1.45 -3.27 -8.39
N ILE A 184 2.05 -2.20 -7.87
CA ILE A 184 3.47 -2.13 -7.53
C ILE A 184 3.60 -2.42 -6.04
N ALA A 185 4.60 -3.22 -5.67
CA ALA A 185 5.02 -3.35 -4.29
C ALA A 185 6.51 -3.05 -4.14
N THR A 186 6.87 -2.41 -3.05
CA THR A 186 8.26 -2.25 -2.62
C THR A 186 8.56 -3.20 -1.47
N LEU A 187 9.79 -3.70 -1.42
CA LEU A 187 10.23 -4.74 -0.49
C LEU A 187 11.44 -4.25 0.30
N ALA A 188 11.47 -4.58 1.58
CA ALA A 188 12.60 -4.37 2.48
C ALA A 188 13.53 -5.59 2.52
N GLY A 189 14.67 -5.44 3.20
CA GLY A 189 15.65 -6.51 3.43
C GLY A 189 16.74 -6.58 2.36
N GLU A 190 17.39 -7.74 2.27
CA GLU A 190 18.60 -7.97 1.46
C GLU A 190 18.33 -8.38 0.01
N SER A 191 17.07 -8.34 -0.45
CA SER A 191 16.73 -8.69 -1.83
C SER A 191 17.44 -7.77 -2.83
N SER A 192 17.99 -8.33 -3.90
CA SER A 192 18.53 -7.53 -5.01
C SER A 192 17.44 -6.81 -5.81
N PHE A 193 16.20 -7.32 -5.77
CA PHE A 193 15.02 -6.73 -6.41
C PHE A 193 14.04 -6.27 -5.32
N LYS A 194 14.04 -4.97 -5.06
CA LYS A 194 13.26 -4.35 -3.97
C LYS A 194 12.02 -3.59 -4.46
N ALA A 195 11.71 -3.66 -5.75
CA ALA A 195 10.45 -3.19 -6.31
C ALA A 195 9.97 -4.21 -7.34
N GLN A 196 8.69 -4.55 -7.28
CA GLN A 196 8.08 -5.57 -8.13
C GLN A 196 6.75 -5.07 -8.67
N TRP A 197 6.50 -5.32 -9.96
CA TRP A 197 5.21 -5.08 -10.59
C TRP A 197 4.47 -6.40 -10.67
N PHE A 198 3.43 -6.52 -9.85
CA PHE A 198 2.52 -7.65 -9.80
C PHE A 198 1.50 -7.51 -10.94
N TYR A 199 1.72 -8.26 -12.01
CA TYR A 199 0.82 -8.32 -13.16
C TYR A 199 -0.18 -9.46 -12.96
N PHE A 200 -1.47 -9.12 -12.93
CA PHE A 200 -2.52 -10.10 -12.75
C PHE A 200 -2.92 -10.74 -14.07
N TYR A 201 -3.01 -12.07 -14.07
CA TYR A 201 -3.46 -12.87 -15.20
C TYR A 201 -4.65 -13.71 -14.78
N SER A 202 -5.71 -13.68 -15.60
CA SER A 202 -6.90 -14.53 -15.45
C SER A 202 -7.27 -15.15 -16.80
N SER A 203 -7.38 -16.47 -16.83
CA SER A 203 -7.76 -17.26 -18.02
C SER A 203 -9.12 -17.97 -17.86
N GLY A 204 -9.87 -17.65 -16.80
CA GLY A 204 -11.10 -18.34 -16.41
C GLY A 204 -10.88 -19.70 -15.73
N ILE A 205 -9.71 -20.33 -15.90
CA ILE A 205 -9.30 -21.58 -15.25
C ILE A 205 -8.25 -21.32 -14.17
N GLU A 206 -7.38 -20.34 -14.39
CA GLU A 206 -6.33 -19.93 -13.46
C GLU A 206 -6.35 -18.43 -13.26
N GLU A 207 -6.15 -18.00 -12.01
CA GLU A 207 -5.92 -16.63 -11.61
C GLU A 207 -4.64 -16.55 -10.78
N ARG A 208 -3.63 -15.83 -11.28
CA ARG A 208 -2.36 -15.66 -10.56
C ARG A 208 -1.63 -14.38 -10.93
N TYR A 209 -0.65 -14.03 -10.11
CA TYR A 209 0.27 -12.92 -10.36
C TYR A 209 1.57 -13.42 -10.98
N TYR A 210 2.09 -12.63 -11.91
CA TYR A 210 3.44 -12.75 -12.44
C TYR A 210 4.21 -11.46 -12.21
N SER A 211 5.53 -11.52 -12.26
CA SER A 211 6.33 -10.32 -12.41
C SER A 211 6.14 -9.78 -13.82
N LYS A 212 5.85 -8.48 -13.95
CA LYS A 212 5.73 -7.83 -15.26
C LYS A 212 7.05 -7.85 -16.05
N PHE A 213 8.16 -7.74 -15.33
CA PHE A 213 9.51 -7.75 -15.89
C PHE A 213 10.29 -8.91 -15.28
N ASP A 214 11.03 -9.62 -16.13
CA ASP A 214 11.96 -10.66 -15.71
C ASP A 214 13.39 -10.08 -15.74
N PRO A 215 14.10 -9.96 -14.62
CA PRO A 215 15.43 -9.38 -14.56
C PRO A 215 16.48 -10.15 -15.38
N SER A 216 16.20 -11.40 -15.77
CA SER A 216 17.09 -12.20 -16.62
C SER A 216 16.93 -11.91 -18.11
N THR A 217 15.76 -11.44 -18.55
CA THR A 217 15.47 -11.17 -19.97
C THR A 217 15.21 -9.70 -20.29
N ASP A 218 14.73 -8.92 -19.33
CA ASP A 218 14.36 -7.52 -19.50
C ASP A 218 15.45 -6.60 -18.92
N PRO A 219 16.25 -5.91 -19.76
CA PRO A 219 17.33 -5.04 -19.30
C PRO A 219 16.80 -3.66 -18.86
N VAL A 220 15.71 -3.61 -18.10
CA VAL A 220 15.06 -2.37 -17.66
C VAL A 220 15.52 -1.95 -16.27
N ALA A 221 15.63 -0.64 -16.05
CA ALA A 221 16.15 -0.10 -14.79
C ALA A 221 15.30 -0.50 -13.58
N PHE A 222 13.98 -0.66 -13.77
CA PHE A 222 13.04 -1.02 -12.71
C PHE A 222 13.35 -2.36 -12.01
N VAL A 223 13.88 -3.35 -12.73
CA VAL A 223 14.30 -4.63 -12.14
C VAL A 223 15.81 -4.81 -12.18
N LYS A 224 16.58 -3.74 -12.32
CA LYS A 224 18.04 -3.84 -12.26
C LYS A 224 18.47 -4.18 -10.82
N PRO A 225 19.33 -5.21 -10.61
CA PRO A 225 19.83 -5.56 -9.28
C PRO A 225 20.43 -4.35 -8.56
N ASN A 226 20.10 -4.19 -7.28
CA ASN A 226 20.59 -3.09 -6.43
C ASN A 226 20.23 -1.68 -6.94
N ARG A 227 19.23 -1.56 -7.85
CA ARG A 227 18.70 -0.25 -8.26
C ARG A 227 18.13 0.52 -7.09
N PHE A 228 17.58 -0.17 -6.10
CA PHE A 228 16.99 0.40 -4.90
C PHE A 228 17.81 0.01 -3.68
N GLN A 229 17.87 0.89 -2.68
CA GLN A 229 18.57 0.63 -1.42
C GLN A 229 17.59 0.31 -0.30
N ALA A 230 16.63 1.18 -0.03
CA ALA A 230 15.52 0.94 0.90
C ALA A 230 14.26 1.66 0.38
N PRO A 231 13.58 1.11 -0.64
CA PRO A 231 12.35 1.68 -1.16
C PRO A 231 11.23 1.49 -0.14
N THR A 232 10.53 2.57 0.20
CA THR A 232 9.59 2.65 1.34
C THR A 232 8.18 3.05 0.91
N GLY A 233 8.07 3.80 -0.18
CA GLY A 233 6.79 4.28 -0.70
C GLY A 233 6.73 4.22 -2.21
N SER A 234 5.53 4.06 -2.75
CA SER A 234 5.29 4.09 -4.19
C SER A 234 4.01 4.86 -4.53
N CYS A 235 3.98 5.47 -5.72
CA CYS A 235 2.75 5.97 -6.32
C CYS A 235 2.82 5.88 -7.86
N ILE A 236 1.66 6.00 -8.50
CA ILE A 236 1.52 5.91 -9.95
C ILE A 236 0.73 7.12 -10.44
N ASP A 237 1.19 7.78 -11.49
CA ASP A 237 0.44 8.85 -12.14
C ASP A 237 -0.57 8.33 -13.19
N PRO A 238 -1.49 9.16 -13.70
CA PRO A 238 -2.46 8.73 -14.72
C PRO A 238 -1.83 8.26 -16.04
N SER A 239 -0.58 8.63 -16.33
CA SER A 239 0.15 8.16 -17.52
C SER A 239 0.79 6.78 -17.31
N GLY A 240 0.71 6.23 -16.09
CA GLY A 240 1.34 4.98 -15.72
C GLY A 240 2.83 5.11 -15.39
N ASN A 241 3.32 6.33 -15.13
CA ASN A 241 4.66 6.49 -14.57
C ASN A 241 4.63 6.09 -13.10
N ILE A 242 5.66 5.37 -12.69
CA ILE A 242 5.84 4.83 -11.35
C ILE A 242 6.87 5.70 -10.64
N PHE A 243 6.52 6.17 -9.45
CA PHE A 243 7.41 6.90 -8.56
C PHE A 243 7.66 6.03 -7.34
N ILE A 244 8.93 5.89 -6.96
CA ILE A 244 9.35 5.15 -5.78
C ILE A 244 10.17 6.08 -4.90
N ALA A 245 9.72 6.29 -3.67
CA ALA A 245 10.53 6.90 -2.62
C ALA A 245 11.51 5.85 -2.11
N ASP A 246 12.80 6.14 -2.21
CA ASP A 246 13.89 5.30 -1.74
C ASP A 246 14.61 6.01 -0.59
N ALA A 247 14.25 5.61 0.63
CA ALA A 247 14.80 6.15 1.86
C ALA A 247 16.31 5.94 1.95
N GLY A 248 16.82 4.82 1.42
CA GLY A 248 18.25 4.53 1.46
C GLY A 248 19.07 5.37 0.48
N LYS A 249 18.43 5.97 -0.53
CA LYS A 249 19.07 6.83 -1.54
C LYS A 249 18.76 8.30 -1.36
N ASP A 250 18.02 8.67 -0.32
CA ASP A 250 17.49 10.02 -0.11
C ASP A 250 16.82 10.56 -1.39
N SER A 251 16.13 9.71 -2.17
CA SER A 251 15.73 10.06 -3.53
C SER A 251 14.36 9.52 -3.92
N VAL A 252 13.74 10.15 -4.91
CA VAL A 252 12.57 9.62 -5.60
C VAL A 252 12.98 9.18 -7.00
N LEU A 253 12.79 7.89 -7.28
CA LEU A 253 13.09 7.29 -8.56
C LEU A 253 11.83 7.24 -9.42
N LYS A 254 11.93 7.68 -10.68
CA LYS A 254 10.81 7.71 -11.62
C LYS A 254 11.04 6.72 -12.76
N PHE A 255 10.04 5.91 -13.06
CA PHE A 255 10.06 4.96 -14.17
C PHE A 255 8.80 5.13 -15.02
N ASN A 256 8.90 4.86 -16.31
CA ASN A 256 7.72 4.77 -17.17
C ASN A 256 7.08 3.38 -17.10
N ALA A 257 5.94 3.20 -17.79
CA ALA A 257 5.23 1.92 -17.83
C ALA A 257 6.03 0.77 -18.50
N SER A 258 7.11 1.08 -19.22
CA SER A 258 8.04 0.11 -19.81
C SER A 258 9.21 -0.24 -18.88
N GLY A 259 9.24 0.28 -17.64
CA GLY A 259 10.29 0.02 -16.67
C GLY A 259 11.59 0.81 -16.92
N VAL A 260 11.60 1.71 -17.90
CA VAL A 260 12.73 2.60 -18.19
C VAL A 260 12.74 3.72 -17.18
N GLU A 261 13.90 3.99 -16.61
CA GLU A 261 14.09 5.11 -15.71
C GLU A 261 14.01 6.45 -16.45
N MET A 262 13.28 7.39 -15.86
CA MET A 262 13.13 8.75 -16.34
C MET A 262 13.93 9.71 -15.45
N HIS A 263 13.50 10.97 -15.35
CA HIS A 263 14.10 11.96 -14.47
C HIS A 263 13.83 11.65 -12.99
N SER A 264 14.64 10.78 -12.41
CA SER A 264 14.78 10.61 -10.97
C SER A 264 15.46 11.82 -10.34
N PHE A 265 15.12 12.14 -9.09
CA PHE A 265 15.62 13.33 -8.41
C PHE A 265 15.73 13.10 -6.90
N GLY A 266 16.55 13.92 -6.24
CA GLY A 266 16.78 13.84 -4.80
C GLY A 266 18.25 13.90 -4.44
N GLY A 267 18.63 13.11 -3.45
CA GLY A 267 19.90 13.16 -2.74
C GLY A 267 19.75 13.86 -1.38
N SER A 268 20.76 13.68 -0.54
CA SER A 268 20.81 14.17 0.85
C SER A 268 20.59 15.69 1.02
N LYS A 269 20.80 16.47 -0.05
CA LYS A 269 20.46 17.90 -0.07
C LYS A 269 18.95 18.13 0.03
N PHE A 270 18.15 17.30 -0.64
CA PHE A 270 16.69 17.44 -0.72
C PHE A 270 16.00 16.63 0.37
N PHE A 271 16.38 15.38 0.57
CA PHE A 271 15.71 14.47 1.49
C PHE A 271 16.66 13.90 2.55
N VAL A 272 16.11 13.46 3.69
CA VAL A 272 16.85 12.66 4.69
C VAL A 272 16.26 11.25 4.82
N GLU A 273 14.93 11.11 4.80
CA GLU A 273 14.29 9.80 4.81
C GLU A 273 12.94 9.89 4.07
N PRO A 274 12.93 9.89 2.73
CA PRO A 274 11.69 9.89 1.97
C PRO A 274 10.97 8.56 2.15
N VAL A 275 9.82 8.55 2.84
CA VAL A 275 9.08 7.33 3.20
C VAL A 275 7.79 7.14 2.42
N GLY A 276 7.19 8.23 1.95
CA GLY A 276 5.89 8.21 1.28
C GLY A 276 5.91 9.10 0.04
N VAL A 277 5.22 8.66 -1.00
CA VAL A 277 5.06 9.45 -2.22
C VAL A 277 3.61 9.36 -2.69
N ALA A 278 3.07 10.48 -3.16
CA ALA A 278 1.70 10.59 -3.60
C ALA A 278 1.62 11.55 -4.79
N PHE A 279 0.81 11.25 -5.80
CA PHE A 279 0.63 12.10 -6.97
C PHE A 279 -0.81 12.61 -7.04
N PHE A 280 -0.98 13.90 -7.27
CA PHE A 280 -2.28 14.50 -7.60
C PHE A 280 -2.09 15.72 -8.50
N ASP A 281 -2.82 15.76 -9.61
CA ASP A 281 -2.85 16.88 -10.56
C ASP A 281 -1.48 17.51 -10.86
N LYS A 282 -0.55 16.69 -11.38
CA LYS A 282 0.84 17.08 -11.72
C LYS A 282 1.72 17.49 -10.54
N VAL A 283 1.23 17.39 -9.31
CA VAL A 283 2.02 17.62 -8.10
C VAL A 283 2.37 16.28 -7.47
N LEU A 284 3.66 16.09 -7.21
CA LEU A 284 4.16 14.99 -6.41
C LEU A 284 4.37 15.48 -4.98
N TYR A 285 3.75 14.80 -4.03
CA TYR A 285 3.90 15.01 -2.60
C TYR A 285 4.84 13.94 -2.07
N VAL A 286 5.93 14.35 -1.44
CA VAL A 286 6.93 13.44 -0.86
C VAL A 286 6.98 13.69 0.63
N LEU A 287 6.70 12.66 1.42
CA LEU A 287 6.80 12.67 2.87
C LEU A 287 8.24 12.33 3.26
N ASP A 288 8.96 13.30 3.80
CA ASP A 288 10.31 13.16 4.34
C ASP A 288 10.21 13.02 5.86
N ALA A 289 10.29 11.78 6.34
CA ALA A 289 10.19 11.47 7.76
C ALA A 289 11.36 12.06 8.55
N GLY A 290 12.58 12.01 8.00
CA GLY A 290 13.78 12.51 8.65
C GLY A 290 13.77 14.03 8.87
N LYS A 291 13.03 14.78 8.02
CA LYS A 291 12.84 16.23 8.17
C LYS A 291 11.46 16.63 8.70
N ASN A 292 10.59 15.67 9.04
CA ASN A 292 9.21 15.91 9.50
C ASN A 292 8.41 16.85 8.59
N GLN A 293 8.51 16.68 7.27
CA GLN A 293 7.86 17.59 6.32
C GLN A 293 7.31 16.88 5.09
N ILE A 294 6.37 17.55 4.42
CA ILE A 294 5.86 17.15 3.11
C ILE A 294 6.39 18.16 2.08
N ILE A 295 7.17 17.67 1.13
CA ILE A 295 7.70 18.48 0.03
C ILE A 295 6.83 18.27 -1.21
N ARG A 296 6.51 19.36 -1.91
CA ARG A 296 5.72 19.33 -3.14
C ARG A 296 6.58 19.66 -4.35
N PHE A 297 6.51 18.80 -5.35
CA PHE A 297 7.18 18.98 -6.63
C PHE A 297 6.13 19.13 -7.71
N LYS A 298 6.07 20.31 -8.33
CA LYS A 298 5.27 20.50 -9.54
C LYS A 298 6.03 19.87 -10.71
N LEU A 299 5.47 18.83 -11.27
CA LEU A 299 6.03 18.16 -12.44
C LEU A 299 5.65 18.98 -13.67
N SER A 300 6.59 19.79 -14.16
CA SER A 300 6.46 20.39 -15.48
C SER A 300 6.78 19.32 -16.53
N THR A 301 6.00 19.29 -17.61
CA THR A 301 6.38 18.63 -18.86
C THR A 301 7.37 19.49 -19.67
N ASP A 302 7.69 20.67 -19.17
CA ASP A 302 8.50 21.65 -19.89
C ASP A 302 9.98 21.31 -19.68
N THR A 303 10.48 20.48 -20.59
CA THR A 303 11.89 20.53 -20.98
C THR A 303 12.13 21.85 -21.70
N GLN A 304 12.70 22.83 -21.02
CA GLN A 304 13.52 23.88 -21.63
C GLN A 304 14.78 24.06 -20.80
#